data_AF-A0A2V8HM86-F1
#
_entry.id   AF-A0A2V8HM86-F1
#
_cell.length_a   1.000
_cell.length_b   1.000
_cell.length_c   1.000
_cell.angle_alpha   90.00
_cell.angle_beta   90.00
_cell.angle_gamma   90.00
#
_symmetry.space_group_name_H-M   'P 1'
#
loop_
_entity.id
_entity.type
_entity.pdbx_description
1 polymer ?
#
loop_
_entity_poly.entity_id
_entity_poly.type
_entity_poly.pdbx_seq_one_letter_code
_entity_poly.pdbx_strand_id
1 'polypeptide(L)'
;PADFTPVVLGDRRKETSWAHQISSAAVFTSPLLVYGGHPRSLIDNPAVEIIKSIPAVWDETIVLPPSEIGEVAAFARRHGREWFVAVLNGATARTITVPAKFLTPGRYAASFVRDDPDNAAAVRVERGAVTPGDTLTIDLRAGGGFIVRLTPAAESSGPPRRSGSGS
;
A
#
# COMPACT_ATOMS: atom_id res chain seq x y z
N PRO A 1 -2.60 -19.62 -11.00
CA PRO A 1 -1.98 -19.92 -9.69
C PRO A 1 -0.52 -20.35 -9.89
N ALA A 2 0.42 -19.51 -9.48
CA ALA A 2 1.85 -19.82 -9.49
C ALA A 2 2.38 -19.66 -8.07
N ASP A 3 2.93 -20.75 -7.54
CA ASP A 3 3.64 -20.79 -6.27
C ASP A 3 5.04 -20.21 -6.51
N PHE A 4 5.22 -18.93 -6.15
CA PHE A 4 6.53 -18.30 -6.12
C PHE A 4 6.90 -18.20 -4.64
N THR A 5 7.85 -19.02 -4.21
CA THR A 5 8.48 -18.92 -2.89
C THR A 5 9.70 -17.99 -2.96
N PRO A 6 9.60 -16.70 -2.60
CA PRO A 6 10.78 -15.91 -2.25
C PRO A 6 10.75 -15.63 -0.76
N VAL A 7 11.17 -16.59 0.06
CA VAL A 7 11.40 -16.32 1.48
C VAL A 7 12.70 -16.98 1.93
N VAL A 8 13.80 -16.25 1.81
CA VAL A 8 15.04 -16.54 2.53
C VAL A 8 14.91 -15.91 3.91
N LEU A 9 14.67 -16.71 4.94
CA LEU A 9 14.61 -16.28 6.36
C LEU A 9 15.83 -16.83 7.12
N GLY A 10 16.72 -15.91 7.49
CA GLY A 10 17.84 -16.08 8.42
C GLY A 10 18.39 -14.69 8.77
N ASP A 11 19.48 -14.57 9.54
CA ASP A 11 20.11 -13.31 10.01
C ASP A 11 20.51 -12.27 8.93
N ARG A 12 20.10 -12.48 7.67
CA ARG A 12 20.20 -11.62 6.50
C ARG A 12 19.06 -10.59 6.39
N ARG A 13 18.73 -9.87 7.46
CA ARG A 13 17.81 -8.69 7.35
C ARG A 13 18.45 -7.47 6.68
N LYS A 14 19.64 -7.59 6.08
CA LYS A 14 20.55 -6.45 5.85
C LYS A 14 20.15 -5.49 4.72
N GLU A 15 19.23 -5.85 3.82
CA GLU A 15 18.95 -5.03 2.64
C GLU A 15 17.46 -4.72 2.41
N THR A 16 16.55 -4.87 3.39
CA THR A 16 15.13 -4.44 3.19
C THR A 16 14.53 -3.72 4.40
N SER A 17 13.69 -2.71 4.14
CA SER A 17 13.08 -1.86 5.18
C SER A 17 11.79 -2.43 5.77
N TRP A 18 11.29 -1.85 6.86
CA TRP A 18 9.97 -2.19 7.38
C TRP A 18 8.84 -1.91 6.40
N ALA A 19 8.89 -0.81 5.65
CA ALA A 19 7.87 -0.56 4.63
C ALA A 19 7.90 -1.62 3.52
N HIS A 20 9.10 -2.09 3.11
CA HIS A 20 9.24 -3.21 2.19
C HIS A 20 8.58 -4.49 2.72
N GLN A 21 8.80 -4.80 3.99
CA GLN A 21 8.20 -5.97 4.64
C GLN A 21 6.68 -5.87 4.77
N ILE A 22 6.12 -4.67 4.92
CA ILE A 22 4.66 -4.48 4.95
C ILE A 22 4.09 -4.56 3.53
N SER A 23 4.77 -3.96 2.54
CA SER A 23 4.34 -4.03 1.14
C SER A 23 4.37 -5.46 0.61
N SER A 24 5.29 -6.29 1.08
CA SER A 24 5.38 -7.70 0.66
C SER A 24 4.12 -8.47 1.04
N ALA A 25 3.47 -8.12 2.16
CA ALA A 25 2.18 -8.68 2.56
C ALA A 25 1.06 -8.38 1.56
N ALA A 26 1.09 -7.19 0.96
CA ALA A 26 0.13 -6.79 -0.05
C ALA A 26 0.47 -7.33 -1.44
N VAL A 27 1.76 -7.56 -1.74
CA VAL A 27 2.24 -8.06 -3.05
C VAL A 27 2.20 -9.58 -3.15
N PHE A 28 2.66 -10.31 -2.14
CA PHE A 28 2.63 -11.77 -2.11
C PHE A 28 1.32 -12.25 -1.48
N THR A 29 0.38 -12.73 -2.31
CA THR A 29 -0.82 -13.41 -1.84
C THR A 29 -0.45 -14.80 -1.33
N SER A 30 0.14 -14.89 -0.13
CA SER A 30 0.26 -16.15 0.59
C SER A 30 -0.19 -15.92 2.04
N PRO A 31 -1.03 -16.79 2.64
CA PRO A 31 -1.67 -16.54 3.93
C PRO A 31 -0.71 -16.57 5.13
N LEU A 32 0.60 -16.68 4.92
CA LEU A 32 1.59 -16.81 5.98
C LEU A 32 2.72 -15.82 5.77
N LEU A 33 2.49 -14.58 6.21
CA LEU A 33 3.60 -13.77 6.73
C LEU A 33 4.02 -14.40 8.05
N VAL A 34 5.05 -15.24 8.01
CA VAL A 34 5.90 -15.43 9.18
C VAL A 34 6.56 -14.08 9.43
N TYR A 35 5.89 -13.23 10.21
CA TYR A 35 6.53 -12.07 10.79
C TYR A 35 7.67 -12.62 11.66
N GLY A 36 8.90 -12.61 11.15
CA GLY A 36 10.11 -12.97 11.89
C GLY A 36 10.45 -11.95 12.99
N GLY A 37 9.43 -11.40 13.65
CA GLY A 37 9.51 -10.43 14.73
C GLY A 37 8.44 -10.76 15.76
N HIS A 38 8.77 -10.52 17.02
CA HIS A 38 7.90 -10.76 18.17
C HIS A 38 6.51 -10.12 17.92
N PRO A 39 5.38 -10.78 18.25
CA PRO A 39 4.02 -10.24 18.02
C PRO A 39 3.80 -8.82 18.57
N ARG A 40 4.53 -8.46 19.63
CA ARG A 40 4.55 -7.11 20.21
C ARG A 40 5.06 -6.06 19.21
N SER A 41 6.11 -6.37 18.44
CA SER A 41 6.66 -5.47 17.43
C SER A 41 5.69 -5.13 16.29
N LEU A 42 4.65 -5.94 16.07
CA LEU A 42 3.56 -5.63 15.14
C LEU A 42 2.51 -4.73 15.76
N ILE A 43 2.15 -5.00 17.02
CA ILE A 43 1.16 -4.22 17.77
C ILE A 43 1.68 -2.80 17.99
N ASP A 44 2.97 -2.67 18.32
CA ASP A 44 3.65 -1.39 18.56
C ASP A 44 4.04 -0.67 17.26
N ASN A 45 3.81 -1.29 16.09
CA ASN A 45 4.15 -0.69 14.81
C ASN A 45 3.15 0.43 14.46
N PRO A 46 3.62 1.64 14.11
CA PRO A 46 2.73 2.72 13.66
C PRO A 46 1.81 2.33 12.49
N ALA A 47 2.22 1.38 11.65
CA ALA A 47 1.48 0.89 10.49
C ALA A 47 0.53 -0.29 10.80
N VAL A 48 0.32 -0.65 12.07
CA VAL A 48 -0.51 -1.80 12.49
C VAL A 48 -1.90 -1.81 11.85
N GLU A 49 -2.53 -0.64 11.71
CA GLU A 49 -3.86 -0.51 11.12
C GLU A 49 -3.89 -0.88 9.63
N ILE A 50 -2.85 -0.52 8.87
CA ILE A 50 -2.73 -0.91 7.46
C ILE A 50 -2.45 -2.39 7.37
N ILE A 51 -1.52 -2.90 8.19
CA ILE A 51 -1.18 -4.33 8.23
C ILE A 51 -2.44 -5.19 8.44
N LYS A 52 -3.26 -4.85 9.44
CA LYS A 52 -4.51 -5.55 9.73
C LYS A 52 -5.57 -5.42 8.63
N SER A 53 -5.49 -4.39 7.80
CA SER A 53 -6.46 -4.13 6.74
C SER A 53 -6.15 -4.83 5.42
N ILE A 54 -4.97 -5.43 5.25
CA ILE A 54 -4.60 -6.13 4.02
C ILE A 54 -5.49 -7.37 3.87
N PRO A 55 -6.31 -7.45 2.81
CA PRO A 55 -7.18 -8.60 2.58
C PRO A 55 -6.38 -9.81 2.10
N ALA A 56 -6.90 -11.01 2.38
CA ALA A 56 -6.32 -12.26 1.89
C ALA A 56 -6.61 -12.52 0.40
N VAL A 57 -7.65 -11.88 -0.15
CA VAL A 57 -8.09 -12.03 -1.54
C VAL A 57 -8.32 -10.66 -2.19
N TRP A 58 -8.05 -10.58 -3.48
CA TRP A 58 -8.17 -9.36 -4.27
C TRP A 58 -9.17 -9.56 -5.41
N ASP A 59 -10.04 -8.58 -5.62
CA ASP A 59 -10.96 -8.55 -6.75
C ASP A 59 -10.22 -8.19 -8.05
N GLU A 60 -9.17 -7.38 -7.92
CA GLU A 60 -8.44 -6.82 -9.05
C GLU A 60 -6.97 -6.61 -8.68
N THR A 61 -6.09 -6.84 -9.66
CA THR A 61 -4.65 -6.56 -9.53
C THR A 61 -4.16 -5.95 -10.84
N ILE A 62 -3.55 -4.78 -10.72
CA ILE A 62 -2.95 -4.01 -11.81
C ILE A 62 -1.44 -3.94 -11.56
N VAL A 63 -0.66 -4.39 -12.53
CA VAL A 63 0.79 -4.14 -12.56
C VAL A 63 1.00 -2.69 -13.00
N LEU A 64 1.65 -1.89 -12.17
CA LEU A 64 1.83 -0.47 -12.44
C LEU A 64 3.00 -0.23 -13.40
N PRO A 65 2.93 0.82 -14.25
CA PRO A 65 3.96 1.11 -15.26
C PRO A 65 5.40 1.18 -14.74
N PRO A 66 5.68 1.66 -13.51
CA PRO A 66 7.05 1.68 -12.98
C PRO A 66 7.63 0.30 -12.68
N SER A 67 6.88 -0.80 -12.81
CA SER A 67 7.38 -2.14 -12.49
C SER A 67 8.42 -2.61 -13.50
N GLU A 68 9.53 -3.14 -13.00
CA GLU A 68 10.66 -3.63 -13.77
C GLU A 68 11.23 -4.88 -13.12
N ILE A 69 11.39 -5.95 -13.92
CA ILE A 69 11.83 -7.26 -13.43
C ILE A 69 13.23 -7.13 -12.81
N GLY A 70 13.37 -7.59 -11.57
CA GLY A 70 14.63 -7.54 -10.82
C GLY A 70 14.91 -6.19 -10.14
N GLU A 71 14.13 -5.16 -10.43
CA GLU A 71 14.41 -3.79 -10.00
C GLU A 71 13.33 -3.21 -9.08
N VAL A 72 12.06 -3.26 -9.50
CA VAL A 72 10.95 -2.70 -8.73
C VAL A 72 9.65 -3.42 -9.08
N ALA A 73 8.88 -3.75 -8.06
CA ALA A 73 7.58 -4.38 -8.23
C ALA A 73 6.50 -3.47 -7.64
N ALA A 74 5.67 -2.88 -8.51
CA ALA A 74 4.64 -1.93 -8.12
C ALA A 74 3.26 -2.43 -8.56
N PHE A 75 2.36 -2.59 -7.60
CA PHE A 75 1.01 -3.11 -7.84
C PHE A 75 -0.05 -2.17 -7.26
N ALA A 76 -1.16 -2.02 -7.98
CA ALA A 76 -2.42 -1.54 -7.42
C ALA A 76 -3.39 -2.72 -7.32
N ARG A 77 -3.94 -2.97 -6.13
CA ARG A 77 -4.86 -4.07 -5.88
C ARG A 77 -6.15 -3.57 -5.26
N ARG A 78 -7.28 -4.13 -5.66
CA ARG A 78 -8.62 -3.74 -5.18
C ARG A 78 -9.26 -4.87 -4.39
N HIS A 79 -9.92 -4.52 -3.30
CA HIS A 79 -10.86 -5.38 -2.59
C HIS A 79 -12.10 -4.57 -2.22
N GLY A 80 -13.26 -4.98 -2.72
CA GLY A 80 -14.48 -4.17 -2.68
C GLY A 80 -14.25 -2.81 -3.34
N ARG A 81 -14.38 -1.73 -2.56
CA ARG A 81 -14.14 -0.35 -3.04
C ARG A 81 -12.79 0.21 -2.62
N GLU A 82 -12.01 -0.54 -1.85
CA GLU A 82 -10.72 -0.11 -1.33
C GLU A 82 -9.60 -0.51 -2.27
N TRP A 83 -8.64 0.39 -2.41
CA TRP A 83 -7.44 0.16 -3.20
C TRP A 83 -6.20 0.17 -2.32
N PHE A 84 -5.25 -0.69 -2.67
CA PHE A 84 -3.93 -0.75 -2.06
C PHE A 84 -2.91 -0.60 -3.16
N VAL A 85 -2.03 0.41 -3.04
CA VAL A 85 -0.85 0.51 -3.90
C VAL A 85 0.34 0.06 -3.08
N ALA A 86 1.03 -0.98 -3.52
CA ALA A 86 2.18 -1.56 -2.83
C ALA A 86 3.38 -1.62 -3.77
N VAL A 87 4.54 -1.20 -3.27
CA VAL A 87 5.79 -1.10 -4.02
C VAL A 87 6.91 -1.76 -3.22
N LEU A 88 7.66 -2.61 -3.90
CA LEU A 88 8.90 -3.22 -3.43
C LEU A 88 10.05 -2.70 -4.28
N ASN A 89 11.04 -2.08 -3.66
CA ASN A 89 12.23 -1.61 -4.36
C ASN A 89 13.40 -2.59 -4.19
N GLY A 90 14.16 -2.77 -5.27
CA GLY A 90 15.40 -3.53 -5.29
C GLY A 90 16.58 -2.74 -4.72
N ALA A 91 17.80 -3.06 -5.15
CA ALA A 91 19.04 -2.57 -4.55
C ALA A 91 19.33 -1.08 -4.80
N THR A 92 18.67 -0.46 -5.77
CA THR A 92 18.94 0.94 -6.15
C THR A 92 17.82 1.86 -5.67
N ALA A 93 18.19 2.88 -4.88
CA ALA A 93 17.26 3.93 -4.47
C ALA A 93 16.69 4.67 -5.68
N ARG A 94 15.39 4.98 -5.66
CA ARG A 94 14.70 5.62 -6.78
C ARG A 94 13.48 6.38 -6.34
N THR A 95 13.04 7.31 -7.18
CA THR A 95 11.72 7.93 -7.07
C THR A 95 10.87 7.41 -8.22
N ILE A 96 9.67 6.94 -7.92
CA ILE A 96 8.69 6.51 -8.94
C ILE A 96 7.44 7.38 -8.87
N THR A 97 6.75 7.48 -10.01
CA THR A 97 5.47 8.17 -10.13
C THR A 97 4.39 7.20 -10.55
N VAL A 98 3.26 7.22 -9.83
CA VAL A 98 2.12 6.33 -10.09
C VAL A 98 0.88 7.20 -10.30
N PRO A 99 0.38 7.34 -11.54
CA PRO A 99 -0.89 8.00 -11.78
C PRO A 99 -2.04 7.23 -11.12
N ALA A 100 -2.90 7.91 -10.36
CA ALA A 100 -4.01 7.28 -9.63
C ALA A 100 -5.24 6.99 -10.52
N LYS A 101 -5.04 6.86 -11.84
CA LYS A 101 -6.11 6.72 -12.85
C LYS A 101 -6.91 5.42 -12.75
N PHE A 102 -6.43 4.45 -11.97
CA PHE A 102 -7.14 3.21 -11.67
C PHE A 102 -8.29 3.41 -10.66
N LEU A 103 -8.31 4.54 -9.96
CA LEU A 103 -9.40 4.87 -9.04
C LEU A 103 -10.66 5.24 -9.82
N THR A 104 -11.82 4.80 -9.33
CA THR A 104 -13.10 5.30 -9.81
C THR A 104 -13.30 6.77 -9.41
N PRO A 105 -14.11 7.56 -10.13
CA PRO A 105 -14.40 8.95 -9.76
C PRO A 105 -14.80 9.10 -8.29
N GLY A 106 -14.17 10.05 -7.60
CA GLY A 106 -14.41 10.32 -6.19
C GLY A 106 -13.17 10.79 -5.44
N ARG A 107 -13.33 11.00 -4.13
CA ARG A 107 -12.23 11.31 -3.22
C ARG A 107 -11.96 10.09 -2.35
N TYR A 108 -10.68 9.77 -2.15
CA TYR A 108 -10.24 8.67 -1.31
C TYR A 108 -9.48 9.21 -0.11
N ALA A 109 -9.81 8.74 1.09
CA ALA A 109 -8.93 8.89 2.24
C ALA A 109 -7.73 7.98 2.05
N ALA A 110 -6.54 8.54 2.20
CA ALA A 110 -5.28 7.83 2.00
C ALA A 110 -4.54 7.67 3.32
N SER A 111 -4.09 6.46 3.60
CA SER A 111 -3.16 6.16 4.70
C SER A 111 -1.89 5.58 4.09
N PHE A 112 -0.83 6.37 4.11
CA PHE A 112 0.48 6.05 3.53
C PHE A 112 1.39 5.46 4.59
N VAL A 113 2.18 4.45 4.21
CA VAL A 113 3.31 3.93 4.95
C VAL A 113 4.51 4.03 4.04
N ARG A 114 5.45 4.89 4.43
CA ARG A 114 6.68 5.16 3.70
C ARG A 114 7.86 4.67 4.53
N ASP A 115 8.97 4.46 3.83
CA ASP A 115 10.26 4.34 4.48
C ASP A 115 10.56 5.55 5.36
N ASP A 116 11.15 5.31 6.52
CA ASP A 116 11.89 6.37 7.20
C ASP A 116 13.29 6.50 6.53
N PRO A 117 13.72 7.72 6.15
CA PRO A 117 14.99 7.94 5.46
C PRO A 117 16.19 7.53 6.33
N ASP A 118 16.10 7.76 7.63
CA ASP A 118 17.24 7.62 8.57
C ASP A 118 17.24 6.24 9.24
N ASN A 119 16.09 5.55 9.29
CA ASN A 119 15.96 4.27 9.98
C ASN A 119 15.18 3.22 9.16
N ALA A 120 15.89 2.23 8.63
CA ALA A 120 15.28 1.12 7.88
C ALA A 120 14.34 0.23 8.72
N ALA A 121 14.45 0.28 10.05
CA ALA A 121 13.56 -0.40 11.00
C ALA A 121 12.45 0.51 11.54
N ALA A 122 12.18 1.63 10.87
CA ALA A 122 11.05 2.51 11.16
C ALA A 122 10.25 2.80 9.88
N VAL A 123 9.04 3.30 10.08
CA VAL A 123 8.14 3.71 9.01
C VAL A 123 7.54 5.07 9.35
N ARG A 124 7.25 5.85 8.30
CA ARG A 124 6.45 7.07 8.42
C ARG A 124 5.04 6.78 7.98
N VAL A 125 4.08 7.09 8.87
CA VAL A 125 2.66 6.95 8.58
C VAL A 125 2.08 8.33 8.36
N GLU A 126 1.52 8.54 7.17
CA GLU A 126 0.92 9.81 6.78
C GLU A 126 -0.53 9.58 6.38
N ARG A 127 -1.38 10.58 6.64
CA ARG A 127 -2.77 10.59 6.18
C ARG A 127 -2.96 11.72 5.18
N GLY A 128 -3.79 11.47 4.19
CA GLY A 128 -4.11 12.46 3.18
C GLY A 128 -5.35 12.10 2.40
N ALA A 129 -5.45 12.66 1.21
CA ALA A 129 -6.48 12.29 0.26
C ALA A 129 -5.91 12.19 -1.15
N VAL A 130 -6.53 11.33 -1.95
CA VAL A 130 -6.15 11.07 -3.33
C VAL A 130 -7.42 11.05 -4.18
N THR A 131 -7.31 11.56 -5.39
CA THR A 131 -8.33 11.55 -6.43
C THR A 131 -7.77 10.88 -7.69
N PRO A 132 -8.60 10.43 -8.63
CA PRO A 132 -8.11 9.79 -9.86
C PRO A 132 -7.23 10.66 -10.76
N GLY A 133 -7.29 11.99 -10.58
CA GLY A 133 -6.45 12.96 -11.30
C GLY A 133 -5.06 13.12 -10.70
N ASP A 134 -4.82 12.62 -9.49
CA ASP A 134 -3.56 12.79 -8.78
C ASP A 134 -2.49 11.81 -9.29
N THR A 135 -1.23 12.16 -9.04
CA THR A 135 -0.08 11.29 -9.25
C THR A 135 0.65 11.11 -7.92
N LEU A 136 0.86 9.87 -7.52
CA LEU A 136 1.61 9.52 -6.32
C LEU A 136 3.10 9.56 -6.63
N THR A 137 3.83 10.47 -5.97
CA THR A 137 5.30 10.47 -5.97
C THR A 137 5.80 9.69 -4.77
N ILE A 138 6.63 8.69 -5.03
CA ILE A 138 7.08 7.71 -4.04
C ILE A 138 8.60 7.64 -4.08
N ASP A 139 9.23 8.13 -3.01
CA ASP A 139 10.67 7.99 -2.78
C ASP A 139 10.95 6.66 -2.10
N LEU A 140 11.85 5.87 -2.68
CA LEU A 140 12.21 4.54 -2.24
C LEU A 140 13.71 4.48 -1.95
N ARG A 141 14.07 4.08 -0.73
CA ARG A 141 15.46 3.72 -0.42
C ARG A 141 15.84 2.41 -1.10
N ALA A 142 17.14 2.12 -1.21
CA ALA A 142 17.63 0.78 -1.56
C ALA A 142 17.01 -0.25 -0.61
N GLY A 143 16.38 -1.29 -1.15
CA GLY A 143 15.65 -2.28 -0.35
C GLY A 143 14.35 -1.77 0.26
N GLY A 144 13.92 -0.58 -0.12
CA GLY A 144 12.80 0.14 0.44
C GLY A 144 11.45 -0.39 -0.01
N GLY A 145 10.41 0.22 0.52
CA GLY A 145 9.04 -0.09 0.14
C GLY A 145 8.07 1.04 0.45
N PHE A 146 6.88 0.87 -0.09
CA PHE A 146 5.80 1.81 0.11
C PHE A 146 4.47 1.07 0.02
N ILE A 147 3.54 1.42 0.91
CA ILE A 147 2.15 1.00 0.77
C ILE A 147 1.23 2.17 1.09
N VAL A 148 0.15 2.29 0.32
CA VAL A 148 -0.97 3.18 0.66
C VAL A 148 -2.26 2.41 0.58
N ARG A 149 -3.09 2.56 1.62
CA ARG A 149 -4.50 2.17 1.58
C ARG A 149 -5.34 3.38 1.18
N LEU A 150 -6.21 3.19 0.20
CA LEU A 150 -7.10 4.19 -0.37
C LEU A 150 -8.54 3.73 -0.15
N THR A 151 -9.22 4.37 0.79
CA THR A 151 -10.62 4.09 1.12
C THR A 151 -11.49 5.19 0.53
N PRO A 152 -12.55 4.90 -0.23
CA PRO A 152 -13.47 5.93 -0.71
C PRO A 152 -13.98 6.76 0.47
N ALA A 153 -13.89 8.08 0.36
CA ALA A 153 -14.55 8.95 1.32
C ALA A 153 -16.06 8.67 1.23
N ALA A 154 -16.72 8.56 2.38
CA ALA A 154 -18.18 8.49 2.39
C ALA A 154 -18.71 9.69 1.61
N GLU A 155 -19.59 9.45 0.64
CA GLU A 155 -20.34 10.52 0.03
C GLU A 155 -21.07 11.23 1.16
N SER A 156 -20.78 12.52 1.33
CA SER A 156 -21.60 13.38 2.18
C SER A 156 -23.01 13.25 1.65
N SER A 157 -23.85 12.46 2.32
CA SER A 157 -25.27 12.35 2.01
C SER A 157 -25.84 13.76 2.14
N GLY A 158 -26.02 14.43 1.00
CA GLY A 158 -26.64 15.75 0.94
C GLY A 158 -28.03 15.67 1.58
N PRO A 159 -28.52 16.75 2.21
CA PRO A 159 -29.84 16.72 2.85
C PRO A 159 -30.90 16.33 1.81
N PRO A 160 -31.94 15.58 2.21
CA PRO A 160 -32.98 15.14 1.29
C PRO A 160 -33.57 16.37 0.59
N ARG A 161 -33.58 16.36 -0.75
CA ARG A 161 -34.31 17.34 -1.56
C ARG A 161 -35.76 17.32 -1.07
N ARG A 162 -36.20 18.39 -0.41
CA ARG A 162 -37.61 18.60 -0.11
C ARG A 162 -38.35 18.66 -1.44
N SER A 163 -39.12 17.61 -1.73
CA SER A 163 -40.22 17.67 -2.69
C SER A 163 -41.31 18.55 -2.07
N GLY A 164 -41.30 19.84 -2.40
CA GLY A 164 -42.44 20.72 -2.17
C GLY A 164 -43.25 20.83 -3.45
N SER A 165 -44.28 20.00 -3.60
CA SER A 165 -45.36 20.22 -4.56
C SER A 165 -46.58 20.81 -3.83
N GLY A 166 -47.24 21.78 -4.45
CA GLY A 166 -48.59 22.26 -4.11
C GLY A 166 -48.58 23.34 -3.02
N SER A 167 -49.28 24.46 -3.17
CA SER A 167 -50.30 24.90 -4.13
C SER A 167 -50.31 26.43 -4.20
#